data_AF-A0A1V5FNJ3-F1
#
_entry.id   AF-A0A1V5FNJ3-F1
#
_cell.length_a   1.000
_cell.length_b   1.000
_cell.length_c   1.000
_cell.angle_alpha   90.00
_cell.angle_beta   90.00
_cell.angle_gamma   90.00
#
_symmetry.space_group_name_H-M   'P 1'
#
loop_
_entity.id
_entity.type
_entity.pdbx_description
1 polymer ?
#
loop_
_entity_poly.entity_id
_entity_poly.type
_entity_poly.pdbx_seq_one_letter_code
_entity_poly.pdbx_strand_id
1 'polypeptide(L)'
;MPRYRLAFGLVLLTLVLTYCLIVLGGIVHNTGSSLACPDWPKCFGQWMPEMTGGVFYEHSHRMLGTLVGLCAIALCIVLWRPAPDFPSIRHHGLILLGIIIIQGILGGITVL
;
A
#
# COMPACT_ATOMS: atom_id res chain seq x y z
N MET A 1 21.94 0.72 17.79
CA MET A 1 21.86 -0.25 16.68
C MET A 1 20.46 -0.83 16.36
N PRO A 2 19.49 -1.03 17.28
CA PRO A 2 18.23 -1.73 16.93
C PRO A 2 17.34 -0.97 15.93
N ARG A 3 17.38 0.38 15.93
CA ARG A 3 16.60 1.20 14.97
C ARG A 3 16.94 0.94 13.51
N TYR A 4 18.22 0.72 13.19
CA TYR A 4 18.67 0.50 11.81
C TYR A 4 18.27 -0.89 11.31
N ARG A 5 18.32 -1.90 12.20
CA ARG A 5 17.82 -3.25 11.89
C ARG A 5 16.30 -3.24 11.65
N LEU A 6 15.55 -2.50 12.47
CA LEU A 6 14.10 -2.34 12.30
C LEU A 6 13.77 -1.60 11.01
N ALA A 7 14.41 -0.46 10.74
CA ALA A 7 14.19 0.30 9.51
C ALA A 7 14.52 -0.54 8.26
N PHE A 8 15.64 -1.25 8.27
CA PHE A 8 16.02 -2.15 7.18
C PHE A 8 15.01 -3.28 6.97
N GLY A 9 14.55 -3.91 8.06
CA GLY A 9 13.50 -4.94 8.00
C GLY A 9 12.19 -4.41 7.44
N LEU A 10 11.77 -3.20 7.85
CA LEU A 10 10.58 -2.53 7.32
C LEU A 10 10.72 -2.19 5.84
N VAL A 11 11.89 -1.71 5.40
CA VAL A 11 12.17 -1.44 3.99
C VAL A 11 12.06 -2.71 3.16
N LEU A 12 12.70 -3.81 3.58
CA LEU A 12 12.61 -5.09 2.88
C LEU A 12 11.18 -5.61 2.83
N LEU A 13 10.45 -5.56 3.95
CA LEU A 13 9.05 -5.95 3.98
C LEU A 13 8.20 -5.11 3.03
N THR A 14 8.34 -3.78 3.08
CA THR A 14 7.59 -2.85 2.20
C THR A 14 7.91 -3.12 0.73
N LEU A 15 9.17 -3.39 0.40
CA LEU A 15 9.60 -3.71 -0.95
C LEU A 15 8.96 -5.01 -1.46
N VAL A 16 9.01 -6.08 -0.67
CA VAL A 16 8.40 -7.36 -1.05
C VAL A 16 6.89 -7.21 -1.21
N LEU A 17 6.21 -6.54 -0.28
CA LEU A 17 4.77 -6.31 -0.36
C LEU A 17 4.39 -5.45 -1.57
N THR A 18 5.19 -4.42 -1.88
CA THR A 18 4.98 -3.57 -3.07
C THR A 18 5.15 -4.38 -4.36
N TYR A 19 6.14 -5.26 -4.42
CA TYR A 19 6.31 -6.16 -5.56
C TYR A 19 5.09 -7.09 -5.74
N CYS A 20 4.62 -7.70 -4.65
CA CYS A 20 3.39 -8.50 -4.66
C CYS A 20 2.17 -7.67 -5.08
N LEU A 21 2.08 -6.41 -4.64
CA LEU A 21 1.01 -5.48 -5.01
C LEU A 21 0.99 -5.22 -6.52
N ILE A 22 2.15 -4.97 -7.13
CA ILE A 22 2.29 -4.77 -8.58
C ILE A 22 1.84 -6.02 -9.34
N VAL A 23 2.28 -7.21 -8.92
CA VAL A 23 1.86 -8.48 -9.53
C VAL A 23 0.35 -8.67 -9.43
N LEU A 24 -0.22 -8.44 -8.25
CA LEU A 24 -1.65 -8.59 -8.02
C LEU A 24 -2.47 -7.56 -8.81
N GLY A 25 -1.97 -6.33 -8.97
CA GLY A 25 -2.58 -5.33 -9.86
C GLY A 25 -2.61 -5.77 -11.32
N GLY A 26 -1.53 -6.42 -11.79
CA GLY A 26 -1.50 -7.06 -13.11
C GLY A 26 -2.51 -8.19 -13.25
N ILE A 27 -2.71 -8.99 -12.21
CA ILE A 27 -3.73 -10.05 -12.17
C ILE A 27 -5.13 -9.43 -12.27
N VAL A 28 -5.47 -8.44 -11.44
CA VAL A 28 -6.77 -7.74 -11.46
C VAL A 28 -7.10 -7.20 -12.86
N HIS A 29 -6.10 -6.61 -13.52
CA HIS A 29 -6.27 -6.10 -14.88
C HIS A 29 -6.52 -7.23 -15.89
N ASN A 30 -5.73 -8.31 -15.85
CA ASN A 30 -5.86 -9.44 -16.77
C ASN A 30 -7.17 -10.21 -16.59
N THR A 31 -7.65 -10.35 -15.35
CA THR A 31 -8.92 -11.03 -15.03
C THR A 31 -10.15 -10.15 -15.28
N GLY A 32 -9.98 -8.93 -15.81
CA GLY A 32 -11.08 -7.98 -16.03
C GLY A 32 -11.82 -7.58 -14.74
N SER A 33 -11.16 -7.72 -13.59
CA SER A 33 -11.75 -7.52 -12.26
C SER A 33 -11.56 -6.11 -11.73
N SER A 34 -11.08 -5.17 -12.55
CA SER A 34 -10.76 -3.80 -12.14
C SER A 34 -11.98 -2.95 -11.75
N LEU A 35 -13.20 -3.42 -12.04
CA LEU A 35 -14.48 -2.76 -11.72
C LEU A 35 -15.43 -3.71 -10.98
N ALA A 36 -14.89 -4.71 -10.28
CA ALA A 36 -15.69 -5.67 -9.53
C ALA A 36 -16.31 -5.07 -8.25
N CYS A 37 -15.68 -4.04 -7.68
CA CYS A 37 -16.19 -3.26 -6.55
C CYS A 37 -16.71 -1.89 -7.04
N PRO A 38 -18.01 -1.59 -6.90
CA PRO A 38 -18.62 -0.38 -7.46
C PRO A 38 -18.39 0.90 -6.64
N ASP A 39 -17.78 0.78 -5.48
CA ASP A 39 -17.50 1.88 -4.56
C ASP A 39 -16.05 1.78 -4.05
N TRP A 40 -15.57 2.88 -3.47
CA TRP A 40 -14.29 2.99 -2.78
C TRP A 40 -14.45 4.02 -1.65
N PRO A 41 -13.87 3.81 -0.45
CA PRO A 41 -12.91 2.79 -0.03
C PRO A 41 -13.53 1.44 0.38
N LYS A 42 -14.86 1.40 0.54
CA LYS A 42 -15.60 0.16 0.78
C LYS A 42 -15.86 -0.58 -0.53
N CYS A 43 -16.42 -1.77 -0.46
CA CYS A 43 -16.91 -2.54 -1.60
C CYS A 43 -18.27 -3.11 -1.25
N PHE A 44 -19.29 -2.78 -2.03
CA PHE A 44 -20.71 -2.99 -1.73
C PHE A 44 -21.12 -2.39 -0.36
N GLY A 45 -20.54 -1.24 0.01
CA GLY A 45 -20.76 -0.62 1.32
C GLY A 45 -20.18 -1.38 2.51
N GLN A 46 -19.43 -2.47 2.28
CA GLN A 46 -18.78 -3.30 3.28
C GLN A 46 -17.26 -3.13 3.26
N TRP A 47 -16.61 -3.26 4.43
CA TRP A 47 -15.15 -3.27 4.53
C TRP A 47 -14.55 -4.62 4.16
N MET A 48 -15.32 -5.70 4.33
CA MET A 48 -14.93 -7.06 3.98
C MET A 48 -16.13 -7.72 3.28
N PRO A 49 -16.28 -7.55 1.97
CA PRO A 49 -17.36 -8.16 1.19
C PRO A 49 -17.15 -9.67 1.05
N GLU A 50 -18.12 -10.35 0.45
CA GLU A 50 -17.94 -11.75 0.06
C GLU A 50 -16.84 -11.86 -1.01
N MET A 51 -15.78 -12.60 -0.68
CA MET A 51 -14.56 -12.69 -1.48
C MET A 51 -14.70 -13.71 -2.62
N THR A 52 -15.64 -13.47 -3.52
CA THR A 52 -15.99 -14.37 -4.64
C THR A 52 -15.78 -13.71 -5.99
N GLY A 53 -15.30 -14.48 -6.97
CA GLY A 53 -15.13 -14.00 -8.36
C GLY A 53 -14.18 -12.81 -8.47
N GLY A 54 -14.55 -11.79 -9.25
CA GLY A 54 -13.74 -10.58 -9.45
C GLY A 54 -13.46 -9.79 -8.17
N VAL A 55 -14.39 -9.82 -7.21
CA VAL A 55 -14.27 -9.14 -5.92
C VAL A 55 -13.08 -9.69 -5.12
N PHE A 56 -12.83 -11.00 -5.20
CA PHE A 56 -11.66 -11.61 -4.56
C PHE A 56 -10.37 -10.94 -5.01
N TYR A 57 -10.19 -10.75 -6.32
CA TYR A 57 -8.97 -10.19 -6.89
C TYR A 57 -8.84 -8.69 -6.54
N GLU A 58 -9.90 -7.93 -6.80
CA GLU A 58 -9.86 -6.48 -6.62
C GLU A 58 -9.73 -6.09 -5.14
N HIS A 59 -10.53 -6.71 -4.27
CA HIS A 59 -10.50 -6.40 -2.85
C HIS A 59 -9.19 -6.88 -2.19
N SER A 60 -8.63 -8.02 -2.61
CA SER A 60 -7.30 -8.46 -2.14
C SER A 60 -6.20 -7.46 -2.53
N HIS A 61 -6.25 -6.91 -3.75
CA HIS A 61 -5.35 -5.85 -4.18
C HIS A 61 -5.48 -4.59 -3.31
N ARG A 62 -6.71 -4.16 -3.00
CA ARG A 62 -6.99 -3.01 -2.10
C ARG A 62 -6.44 -3.24 -0.68
N MET A 63 -6.64 -4.43 -0.11
CA MET A 63 -6.12 -4.78 1.23
C MET A 63 -4.58 -4.78 1.26
N LEU A 64 -3.94 -5.36 0.25
CA LEU A 64 -2.47 -5.35 0.14
C LEU A 64 -1.92 -3.93 -0.02
N GLY A 65 -2.60 -3.08 -0.78
CA GLY A 65 -2.26 -1.65 -0.90
C GLY A 65 -2.33 -0.92 0.44
N THR A 66 -3.35 -1.20 1.24
CA THR A 66 -3.48 -0.64 2.59
C THR A 66 -2.35 -1.11 3.50
N LEU A 67 -1.98 -2.40 3.44
CA LEU A 67 -0.84 -2.93 4.19
C LEU A 67 0.48 -2.24 3.81
N VAL A 68 0.74 -2.04 2.51
CA VAL A 68 1.91 -1.29 2.02
C VAL A 68 1.91 0.14 2.57
N GLY A 69 0.76 0.83 2.55
CA GLY A 69 0.60 2.15 3.15
C GLY A 69 0.91 2.19 4.65
N LEU A 70 0.42 1.21 5.42
CA LEU A 70 0.71 1.09 6.85
C LEU A 70 2.20 0.85 7.12
N CYS A 71 2.85 0.01 6.32
CA CYS A 71 4.29 -0.20 6.40
C CYS A 71 5.08 1.08 6.09
N ALA A 72 4.66 1.86 5.09
CA ALA A 72 5.27 3.15 4.76
C ALA A 72 5.09 4.18 5.87
N ILE A 73 3.92 4.24 6.52
CA ILE A 73 3.69 5.09 7.70
C ILE A 73 4.61 4.68 8.85
N ALA A 74 4.71 3.38 9.14
CA ALA A 74 5.60 2.86 10.17
C ALA A 74 7.07 3.20 9.88
N LEU A 75 7.49 3.12 8.61
CA LEU A 75 8.82 3.53 8.17
C LEU A 75 9.04 5.02 8.40
N CYS A 76 8.11 5.90 8.01
CA CYS A 76 8.17 7.33 8.28
C CYS A 76 8.34 7.62 9.78
N ILE A 77 7.55 6.98 10.64
CA ILE A 77 7.64 7.14 12.10
C ILE A 77 9.02 6.73 12.63
N VAL A 78 9.56 5.60 12.16
CA VAL A 78 10.89 5.12 12.59
C VAL A 78 12.00 6.06 12.12
N LEU A 79 11.92 6.59 10.90
CA LEU A 79 12.89 7.53 10.33
C LEU A 79 12.84 8.92 10.98
N TRP A 80 11.69 9.33 11.52
CA TRP A 80 11.51 10.61 12.22
C TRP A 80 11.94 10.62 13.68
N ARG A 81 12.29 9.46 14.26
CA ARG A 81 12.83 9.43 15.62
C ARG A 81 14.14 10.25 15.69
N PRO A 82 14.33 11.10 16.72
CA PRO A 82 15.51 11.94 16.85
C PRO A 82 16.80 11.13 16.75
N ALA A 83 17.57 11.41 15.70
CA ALA A 83 18.87 10.81 15.47
C ALA A 83 19.76 11.84 14.75
N PRO A 84 21.06 11.91 15.10
CA PRO A 84 22.01 12.82 14.49
C PRO A 84 22.40 12.43 13.05
N ASP A 85 22.05 11.22 12.61
CA ASP A 85 22.54 10.63 11.37
C ASP A 85 21.59 10.93 10.18
N PHE A 86 22.16 11.44 9.08
CA PHE A 86 21.55 11.61 7.75
C PHE A 86 20.11 12.15 7.71
N PRO A 87 19.88 13.44 8.02
CA PRO A 87 18.53 14.04 8.05
C PRO A 87 17.78 13.95 6.71
N SER A 88 18.49 13.81 5.59
CA SER A 88 17.91 13.66 4.24
C SER A 88 17.00 12.42 4.10
N ILE A 89 17.25 11.35 4.85
CA ILE A 89 16.46 10.11 4.76
C ILE A 89 14.98 10.32 5.16
N ARG A 90 14.71 11.34 5.99
CA ARG A 90 13.36 11.71 6.43
C ARG A 90 12.50 12.18 5.26
N HIS A 91 13.08 12.96 4.35
CA HIS A 91 12.38 13.46 3.17
C HIS A 91 12.01 12.32 2.22
N HIS A 92 12.89 11.35 2.04
CA HIS A 92 12.62 10.17 1.20
C HIS A 92 11.45 9.33 1.72
N GLY A 93 11.34 9.17 3.05
CA GLY A 93 10.18 8.53 3.67
C GLY A 93 8.88 9.27 3.38
N LEU A 94 8.87 10.60 3.54
CA LEU A 94 7.69 11.43 3.26
C LEU A 94 7.30 11.42 1.77
N ILE A 95 8.28 11.44 0.87
CA ILE A 95 8.06 11.34 -0.58
C ILE A 95 7.40 9.99 -0.91
N LEU A 96 7.93 8.88 -0.40
CA LEU A 96 7.36 7.55 -0.60
C LEU A 96 5.90 7.50 -0.12
N LEU A 97 5.63 7.98 1.09
CA LEU A 97 4.28 8.01 1.65
C LEU A 97 3.34 8.86 0.79
N GLY A 98 3.80 10.03 0.34
CA GLY A 98 3.05 10.90 -0.57
C GLY A 98 2.69 10.21 -1.89
N ILE A 99 3.65 9.51 -2.51
CA ILE A 99 3.42 8.75 -3.75
C ILE A 99 2.37 7.65 -3.55
N ILE A 100 2.45 6.89 -2.44
CA ILE A 100 1.49 5.81 -2.15
C ILE A 100 0.08 6.38 -1.94
N ILE A 101 -0.06 7.51 -1.23
CA ILE A 101 -1.36 8.17 -1.03
C ILE A 101 -1.94 8.62 -2.37
N ILE A 102 -1.14 9.29 -3.20
CA ILE A 102 -1.58 9.75 -4.52
C ILE A 102 -2.02 8.56 -5.37
N GLN A 103 -1.24 7.48 -5.40
CA GLN A 103 -1.57 6.28 -6.17
C GLN A 103 -2.85 5.59 -5.68
N GLY A 104 -3.05 5.51 -4.36
CA GLY A 104 -4.28 4.97 -3.77
C GLY A 104 -5.52 5.81 -4.11
N ILE A 105 -5.40 7.15 -4.08
CA ILE A 105 -6.48 8.06 -4.47
C ILE A 105 -6.79 7.92 -5.96
N LEU A 106 -5.77 7.93 -6.82
CA LEU A 106 -5.97 7.79 -8.26
C LEU A 106 -6.64 6.46 -8.59
N GLY A 107 -6.20 5.35 -7.98
CA GLY A 107 -6.84 4.04 -8.12
C GLY A 107 -8.30 4.06 -7.66
N GLY A 108 -8.59 4.68 -6.52
CA GLY A 108 -9.96 4.84 -6.02
C GLY A 108 -10.85 5.66 -6.95
N ILE A 109 -10.32 6.72 -7.59
CA ILE A 109 -11.08 7.53 -8.55
C ILE A 109 -11.42 6.73 -9.82
N THR A 110 -10.55 5.80 -10.26
CA THR A 110 -10.80 5.02 -11.48
C THR A 110 -11.97 4.04 -11.40
N VAL A 111 -12.46 3.74 -10.20
CA VAL A 111 -13.53 2.76 -9.96
C VAL A 111 -14.86 3.41 -9.56
N LEU A 112 -14.89 4.74 -9.41
CA LEU A 112 -16.08 5.53 -9.06
C LEU A 112 -16.88 6.00 -10.28
#